data_AF-A0A920QAS7-F1
#
_entry.id   AF-A0A920QAS7-F1
#
_cell.length_a   1.000
_cell.length_b   1.000
_cell.length_c   1.000
_cell.angle_alpha   90.00
_cell.angle_beta   90.00
_cell.angle_gamma   90.00
#
_symmetry.space_group_name_H-M   'P 1'
#
loop_
_entity.id
_entity.type
_entity.pdbx_description
1 polymer ?
#
loop_
_entity_poly.entity_id
_entity_poly.type
_entity_poly.pdbx_seq_one_letter_code
_entity_poly.pdbx_strand_id
1 'polypeptide(L)'
;MIEQTGSCSGIENYSRIIDRREEGTPPATLLNYFPDDSLIFIDESHMTLPQLRAMFKGDYSRKSTLVEHGFRLPSAVDNRPLQFPEFRKFPSR
;
A
#
# COMPACT_ATOMS: atom_id res chain seq x y z
N MET A 1 15.99 -15.86 -8.76
CA MET A 1 15.13 -16.27 -7.63
C MET A 1 13.68 -16.39 -8.07
N ILE A 2 12.99 -15.29 -8.38
CA ILE A 2 11.57 -15.34 -8.79
C ILE A 2 11.32 -16.34 -9.93
N GLU A 3 12.13 -16.33 -10.99
CA GLU A 3 12.00 -17.28 -12.12
C GLU A 3 12.21 -18.75 -11.72
N GLN A 4 13.02 -19.03 -10.70
CA GLN A 4 13.40 -20.39 -10.31
C GLN A 4 12.50 -20.99 -9.22
N THR A 5 12.07 -20.17 -8.26
CA THR A 5 11.32 -20.61 -7.07
C THR A 5 9.91 -20.03 -7.00
N GLY A 6 9.53 -19.15 -7.92
CA GLY A 6 8.29 -18.38 -7.86
C GLY A 6 8.29 -17.29 -6.78
N SER A 7 9.38 -17.10 -6.03
CA SER A 7 9.42 -16.11 -4.93
C SER A 7 10.83 -15.60 -4.61
N CYS A 8 10.91 -14.52 -3.82
CA CYS A 8 12.15 -14.00 -3.26
C CYS A 8 11.91 -13.25 -1.94
N SER A 9 12.99 -12.98 -1.21
CA SER A 9 12.91 -12.07 -0.06
C SER A 9 12.56 -10.65 -0.50
N GLY A 10 11.56 -10.05 0.12
CA GLY A 10 11.08 -8.73 -0.24
C GLY A 10 10.27 -8.71 -1.54
N ILE A 11 9.61 -9.81 -1.92
CA ILE A 11 8.81 -9.91 -3.14
C ILE A 11 7.71 -8.83 -3.23
N GLU A 12 7.22 -8.36 -2.08
CA GLU A 12 6.19 -7.33 -1.98
C GLU A 12 6.63 -5.99 -2.60
N ASN A 13 7.94 -5.73 -2.72
CA ASN A 13 8.46 -4.53 -3.39
C ASN A 13 8.22 -4.54 -4.91
N TYR A 14 7.76 -5.67 -5.46
CA TYR A 14 7.40 -5.83 -6.87
C TYR A 14 5.89 -5.97 -7.07
N SER A 15 5.07 -5.74 -6.03
CA SER A 15 3.61 -5.97 -6.08
C SER A 15 2.94 -5.27 -7.25
N ARG A 16 3.28 -4.00 -7.52
CA ARG A 16 2.75 -3.25 -8.68
C ARG A 16 2.94 -3.99 -10.01
N ILE A 17 4.13 -4.54 -10.23
CA ILE A 17 4.50 -5.19 -11.49
C ILE A 17 3.80 -6.56 -11.60
N ILE A 18 3.74 -7.29 -10.49
CA ILE A 18 3.07 -8.59 -10.41
C ILE A 18 1.56 -8.43 -10.65
N ASP A 19 0.94 -7.42 -10.02
CA ASP A 19 -0.48 -7.09 -10.18
C ASP A 19 -0.78 -6.34 -11.50
N ARG A 20 0.25 -6.01 -12.29
CA ARG A 20 0.16 -5.23 -13.55
C ARG A 20 -0.61 -3.92 -13.40
N ARG A 21 -0.43 -3.25 -12.26
CA ARG A 21 -1.06 -1.96 -11.99
C ARG A 21 -0.25 -0.81 -12.58
N GLU A 22 -0.92 0.28 -12.92
CA GLU A 22 -0.26 1.53 -13.30
C GLU A 22 0.46 2.18 -12.12
N GLU A 23 1.45 3.01 -12.42
CA GLU A 23 2.22 3.76 -11.43
C GLU A 23 1.33 4.66 -10.56
N GLY A 24 1.60 4.72 -9.26
CA GLY A 24 0.85 5.55 -8.32
C GLY A 24 -0.53 5.02 -7.91
N THR A 25 -1.07 4.00 -8.60
CA THR A 25 -2.38 3.42 -8.24
C THR A 25 -2.36 2.79 -6.83
N PRO A 26 -3.49 2.81 -6.10
CA PRO A 26 -3.56 2.20 -4.78
C PRO A 26 -3.35 0.68 -4.88
N PRO A 27 -2.55 0.08 -3.97
CA PRO A 27 -2.43 -1.37 -3.90
C PRO A 27 -3.71 -2.00 -3.34
N ALA A 28 -3.91 -3.28 -3.63
CA ALA A 28 -4.91 -4.07 -2.93
C ALA A 28 -4.55 -4.16 -1.44
N THR A 29 -5.55 -4.00 -0.58
CA THR A 29 -5.43 -4.12 0.87
C THR A 29 -6.49 -5.08 1.39
N LEU A 30 -6.50 -5.32 2.70
CA LEU A 30 -7.56 -6.11 3.35
C LEU A 30 -8.97 -5.60 3.00
N LEU A 31 -9.15 -4.30 2.79
CA LEU A 31 -10.45 -3.70 2.45
C LEU A 31 -11.03 -4.23 1.13
N ASN A 32 -10.18 -4.66 0.19
CA ASN A 32 -10.63 -5.23 -1.09
C ASN A 32 -11.22 -6.64 -0.97
N TYR A 33 -11.01 -7.32 0.17
CA TYR A 33 -11.51 -8.67 0.41
C TYR A 33 -12.87 -8.68 1.11
N PHE A 34 -13.34 -7.52 1.56
CA PHE A 34 -14.65 -7.36 2.18
C PHE A 34 -15.74 -7.09 1.12
N PRO A 35 -16.98 -7.59 1.35
CA PRO A 35 -18.15 -7.17 0.58
C PRO A 35 -18.34 -5.65 0.57
N ASP A 36 -18.92 -5.11 -0.51
CA ASP A 36 -19.10 -3.66 -0.68
C ASP A 36 -20.07 -3.04 0.37
N ASP A 37 -20.88 -3.85 1.05
CA ASP A 37 -21.81 -3.45 2.10
C ASP A 37 -21.25 -3.65 3.53
N SER A 38 -19.95 -3.93 3.65
CA SER A 38 -19.31 -4.14 4.93
C SER A 38 -19.29 -2.88 5.79
N LEU A 39 -19.45 -3.07 7.11
CA LEU A 39 -19.38 -1.99 8.10
C LEU A 39 -17.97 -1.91 8.69
N ILE A 40 -17.41 -0.69 8.73
CA ILE A 40 -16.11 -0.41 9.36
C ILE A 40 -16.34 0.38 10.65
N PHE A 41 -15.87 -0.17 11.77
CA PHE A 41 -15.78 0.54 13.04
C PHE A 41 -14.38 1.11 13.23
N ILE A 42 -14.29 2.38 13.61
CA ILE A 42 -13.03 3.04 13.95
C ILE A 42 -13.07 3.34 15.44
N ASP A 43 -12.56 2.42 16.23
CA ASP A 43 -12.41 2.62 17.67
C ASP A 43 -11.35 3.70 17.95
N GLU A 44 -11.52 4.42 19.05
CA GLU A 44 -10.70 5.57 19.44
C GLU A 44 -10.42 6.54 18.28
N SER A 45 -11.49 6.91 17.56
CA SER A 45 -11.39 7.65 16.30
C SER A 45 -10.60 8.97 16.40
N HIS A 46 -10.60 9.60 17.57
CA HIS A 46 -9.82 10.80 17.85
C HIS A 46 -8.30 10.59 17.74
N MET A 47 -7.82 9.34 17.91
CA MET A 47 -6.43 8.91 17.71
C MET A 47 -6.24 8.16 16.38
N THR A 48 -7.16 7.24 16.06
CA THR A 48 -7.05 6.35 14.90
C THR A 48 -7.17 7.09 13.57
N LEU A 49 -8.01 8.13 13.46
CA LEU A 49 -8.13 8.91 12.23
C LEU A 49 -6.86 9.71 11.91
N PRO A 50 -6.24 10.44 12.86
CA PRO A 50 -4.91 11.02 12.66
C PRO A 50 -3.86 10.00 12.20
N GLN A 51 -3.84 8.80 12.80
CA GLN A 51 -2.92 7.75 12.41
C GLN A 51 -3.13 7.31 10.96
N LEU A 52 -4.36 6.99 10.56
CA LEU A 52 -4.70 6.60 9.18
C LEU A 52 -4.27 7.68 8.15
N ARG A 53 -4.39 8.96 8.49
CA ARG A 53 -3.95 10.07 7.63
C ARG A 53 -2.43 10.14 7.48
N ALA A 54 -1.67 9.73 8.48
CA ALA A 54 -0.21 9.82 8.51
C ALA A 54 0.48 8.63 7.83
N MET A 55 -0.16 7.46 7.78
CA MET A 55 0.45 6.20 7.34
C MET A 55 1.18 6.28 6.00
N PHE A 56 0.53 6.84 4.96
CA PHE A 56 1.14 6.97 3.64
C PHE A 56 2.42 7.80 3.67
N LYS A 57 2.41 8.97 4.32
CA LYS A 57 3.57 9.88 4.34
C LYS A 57 4.76 9.28 5.09
N GLY A 58 4.50 8.61 6.20
CA GLY A 58 5.54 7.92 6.98
C GLY A 58 6.21 6.81 6.19
N ASP A 59 5.41 5.95 5.54
CA ASP A 59 5.94 4.87 4.71
C ASP A 59 6.67 5.38 3.46
N TYR A 60 6.11 6.39 2.78
CA TYR A 60 6.72 7.02 1.61
C TYR A 60 8.11 7.59 1.96
N SER A 61 8.23 8.37 3.04
CA SER A 61 9.51 8.94 3.47
C SER A 61 10.58 7.87 3.65
N ARG A 62 10.26 6.77 4.34
CA ARG A 62 11.18 5.65 4.55
C ARG A 62 11.57 4.95 3.24
N LYS A 63 10.61 4.71 2.34
CA LYS A 63 10.87 4.01 1.07
C LYS A 63 11.60 4.89 0.07
N SER A 64 11.30 6.18 0.01
CA SER A 64 12.03 7.14 -0.84
C SER A 64 13.52 7.14 -0.53
N THR A 65 13.91 7.11 0.76
CA THR A 65 15.32 7.00 1.14
C THR A 65 15.98 5.71 0.61
N LEU A 66 15.29 4.57 0.65
CA LEU A 66 15.82 3.32 0.10
C LEU A 66 15.98 3.38 -1.43
N VAL A 67 15.06 4.04 -2.13
CA VAL A 67 15.12 4.24 -3.58
C VAL A 67 16.24 5.21 -3.95
N GLU A 68 16.35 6.33 -3.25
CA GLU A 68 17.38 7.35 -3.46
C GLU A 68 18.80 6.78 -3.33
N HIS A 69 19.02 5.90 -2.36
CA HIS A 69 20.30 5.23 -2.16
C HIS A 69 20.46 3.92 -2.96
N GLY A 70 19.54 3.60 -3.88
CA GLY A 70 19.67 2.47 -4.80
C GLY A 70 19.44 1.08 -4.19
N PHE A 71 18.91 0.99 -2.97
CA PHE A 71 18.57 -0.30 -2.34
C PHE A 71 17.30 -0.92 -2.91
N ARG A 72 16.39 -0.11 -3.46
CA ARG A 72 15.13 -0.54 -4.08
C ARG A 72 14.86 0.21 -5.38
N LEU A 73 14.11 -0.43 -6.28
CA LEU A 73 13.62 0.22 -7.50
C LEU A 73 12.53 1.25 -7.17
N PRO A 74 12.31 2.27 -8.04
CA PRO A 74 11.24 3.24 -7.86
C PRO A 74 9.86 2.61 -7.65
N SER A 75 9.56 1.49 -8.32
CA SER A 75 8.29 0.77 -8.19
C SER A 75 7.98 0.28 -6.76
N ALA A 76 8.99 0.20 -5.87
CA ALA A 76 8.79 -0.24 -4.50
C ALA A 76 7.92 0.73 -3.68
N VAL A 77 7.85 2.01 -4.06
CA VAL A 77 7.00 3.00 -3.36
C VAL A 77 5.51 2.78 -3.62
N ASP A 78 5.14 2.04 -4.67
CA ASP A 78 3.75 1.74 -5.02
C ASP A 78 3.16 0.55 -4.24
N ASN A 79 3.99 -0.16 -3.47
CA ASN A 79 3.54 -1.09 -2.44
C ASN A 79 3.39 -0.34 -1.12
N ARG A 80 2.27 0.33 -0.86
CA ARG A 80 2.16 1.36 0.19
C ARG A 80 0.84 1.33 0.95
N PRO A 81 0.74 1.95 2.14
CA PRO A 81 -0.54 2.27 2.73
C PRO A 81 -1.40 3.14 1.80
N LEU A 82 -2.71 3.05 1.98
CA LEU A 82 -3.65 3.95 1.33
C LEU A 82 -3.46 5.38 1.84
N GLN A 83 -3.58 6.35 0.94
CA GLN A 83 -3.81 7.73 1.31
C GLN A 83 -5.21 7.85 1.91
N PHE A 84 -5.42 8.79 2.82
CA PHE A 84 -6.72 8.99 3.45
C PHE A 84 -7.87 9.23 2.45
N PRO A 85 -7.68 9.97 1.33
CA PRO A 85 -8.70 10.07 0.28
C PRO A 85 -9.01 8.75 -0.41
N GLU A 86 -8.03 7.85 -0.56
CA GLU A 86 -8.23 6.51 -1.13
C GLU A 86 -9.04 5.65 -0.14
N PHE A 87 -8.66 5.65 1.14
CA PHE A 87 -9.41 4.96 2.21
C PHE A 87 -10.87 5.41 2.28
N ARG A 88 -11.15 6.72 2.21
CA ARG A 88 -12.52 7.25 2.29
C ARG A 88 -13.43 6.86 1.13
N LYS A 89 -12.85 6.48 -0.02
CA LYS A 89 -13.62 6.04 -1.17
C LYS A 89 -14.05 4.59 -1.05
N PHE A 90 -13.47 3.80 -0.15
CA PHE A 90 -13.82 2.38 -0.03
C PHE A 90 -15.23 2.15 0.52
N PRO A 91 -15.98 1.19 -0.06
CA PRO A 91 -15.66 0.46 -1.28
C PRO A 91 -16.01 1.29 -2.53
N SER A 92 -14.98 1.73 -3.25
CA SER A 92 -15.14 2.33 -4.57
C SER A 92 -14.74 1.28 -5.58
N ARG A 93 -15.74 0.63 -6.19
CA ARG A 93 -15.57 0.09 -7.52
C ARG A 93 -15.69 1.22 -8.53
#